data_AF-A0A060Q474-F1
#
_entry.id   AF-A0A060Q474-F1
#
_cell.length_a   1.000
_cell.length_b   1.000
_cell.length_c   1.000
_cell.angle_alpha   90.00
_cell.angle_beta   90.00
_cell.angle_gamma   90.00
#
_symmetry.space_group_name_H-M   'P 1'
#
loop_
_entity.id
_entity.type
_entity.pdbx_description
1 polymer ?
#
loop_
_entity_poly.entity_id
_entity_poly.type
_entity_poly.pdbx_seq_one_letter_code
_entity_poly.pdbx_strand_id
1 'polypeptide(L)'
;MQLKIRKFPCPRKLKGVLENVLSVDLGKNVSFAYVKDNILYCGNCVLNIKQWRFNQSSIHQISSEYKKIIDALLCENQELDLVLLEDNQYYFRQKYMKGNHMSYYKKLQIIVEGLFCNHWPGEVKRYFGGSLKKKYFGTARKEIVKERIKKYLRLGYATTQPMP
;
A
#
# COMPACT_ATOMS: atom_id res chain seq x y z
N MET A 1 5.15 8.00 15.02
CA MET A 1 4.41 7.26 13.98
C MET A 1 4.45 5.79 14.36
N GLN A 2 3.32 5.08 14.42
CA GLN A 2 3.30 3.66 14.79
C GLN A 2 2.85 2.84 13.57
N LEU A 3 3.75 2.02 13.03
CA LEU A 3 3.43 1.05 12.01
C LEU A 3 2.65 -0.10 12.66
N LYS A 4 1.45 -0.37 12.15
CA LYS A 4 0.65 -1.50 12.61
C LYS A 4 0.79 -2.63 11.60
N ILE A 5 1.55 -3.65 11.96
CA ILE A 5 1.82 -4.81 11.11
C ILE A 5 1.10 -6.02 11.67
N ARG A 6 0.40 -6.73 10.79
CA ARG A 6 -0.23 -8.03 11.07
C ARG A 6 0.43 -9.08 10.20
N LYS A 7 0.67 -10.24 10.79
CA LYS A 7 1.30 -11.39 10.14
C LYS A 7 0.25 -12.47 9.93
N PHE A 8 0.25 -13.07 8.75
CA PHE A 8 -0.65 -14.15 8.39
C PHE A 8 0.17 -15.27 7.73
N PRO A 9 -0.04 -16.55 8.10
CA PRO A 9 0.58 -17.64 7.37
C PRO A 9 0.10 -17.60 5.92
N CYS A 10 1.02 -17.65 4.96
CA CYS A 10 0.68 -17.62 3.55
C CYS A 10 -0.09 -18.91 3.20
N PRO A 11 -1.36 -18.85 2.78
CA PRO A 11 -2.11 -20.07 2.47
C PRO A 11 -1.41 -20.83 1.33
N ARG A 12 -1.22 -22.15 1.50
CA ARG A 12 -0.62 -23.08 0.50
C ARG A 12 -1.18 -22.96 -0.94
N LYS A 13 -2.34 -22.32 -1.11
CA LYS A 13 -2.97 -22.02 -2.41
C LYS A 13 -2.37 -20.78 -3.12
N LEU A 14 -1.48 -20.03 -2.49
CA LEU A 14 -0.74 -18.91 -3.09
C LEU A 14 0.52 -19.38 -3.84
N LYS A 15 0.45 -20.53 -4.52
CA LYS A 15 1.46 -20.90 -5.53
C LYS A 15 1.51 -19.76 -6.56
N GLY A 16 2.62 -19.02 -6.60
CA GLY A 16 2.82 -17.89 -7.51
C GLY A 16 2.67 -16.50 -6.90
N VAL A 17 2.52 -16.36 -5.57
CA VAL A 17 2.81 -15.07 -4.93
C VAL A 17 4.33 -14.91 -4.85
N LEU A 18 4.81 -13.81 -5.42
CA LEU A 18 6.22 -13.47 -5.41
C LEU A 18 6.61 -13.08 -3.99
N GLU A 19 7.61 -13.76 -3.43
CA GLU A 19 8.31 -13.30 -2.24
C GLU A 19 9.09 -12.02 -2.57
N ASN A 20 9.44 -11.24 -1.55
CA ASN A 20 10.28 -10.05 -1.71
C ASN A 20 9.68 -8.97 -2.63
N VAL A 21 8.34 -8.99 -2.78
CA VAL A 21 7.58 -7.93 -3.46
C VAL A 21 6.75 -7.15 -2.46
N LEU A 22 6.97 -5.84 -2.40
CA LEU A 22 6.26 -4.91 -1.52
C LEU A 22 5.19 -4.16 -2.31
N SER A 23 3.93 -4.45 -2.04
CA SER A 23 2.79 -3.68 -2.54
C SER A 23 2.48 -2.52 -1.61
N VAL A 24 2.33 -1.31 -2.14
CA VAL A 24 2.01 -0.09 -1.38
C VAL A 24 0.82 0.65 -1.99
N ASP A 25 -0.20 0.89 -1.18
CA ASP A 25 -1.33 1.78 -1.47
C ASP A 25 -1.06 3.17 -0.87
N LEU A 26 -1.02 4.18 -1.74
CA LEU A 26 -0.61 5.53 -1.39
C LEU A 26 -1.81 6.38 -0.92
N GLY A 27 -1.62 7.11 0.17
CA GLY A 27 -2.56 8.11 0.65
C GLY A 27 -2.21 8.58 2.06
N LYS A 28 -3.12 9.32 2.70
CA LYS A 28 -2.95 9.72 4.11
C LYS A 28 -2.88 8.52 5.05
N ASN A 29 -3.58 7.46 4.67
CA ASN A 29 -3.44 6.15 5.26
C ASN A 29 -2.70 5.27 4.24
N VAL A 30 -1.40 5.11 4.43
CA VAL A 30 -0.56 4.25 3.61
C VAL A 30 -0.82 2.82 4.04
N SER A 31 -1.23 1.96 3.13
CA SER A 31 -1.37 0.53 3.39
C SER A 31 -0.30 -0.22 2.60
N PHE A 32 0.19 -1.32 3.15
CA PHE A 32 1.22 -2.11 2.49
C PHE A 32 1.03 -3.60 2.75
N ALA A 33 1.56 -4.41 1.85
CA ALA A 33 1.66 -5.84 2.01
C ALA A 33 2.90 -6.41 1.32
N TYR A 34 3.54 -7.40 1.92
CA TYR A 34 4.63 -8.17 1.34
C TYR A 34 4.62 -9.61 1.86
N VAL A 35 5.25 -10.52 1.12
CA VAL A 35 5.46 -11.90 1.57
C VAL A 35 6.95 -12.13 1.77
N LYS A 36 7.30 -12.71 2.93
CA LYS A 36 8.64 -13.15 3.27
C LYS A 36 8.54 -14.45 4.07
N ASP A 37 9.38 -15.43 3.78
CA ASP A 37 9.44 -16.72 4.48
C ASP A 37 8.07 -17.42 4.59
N ASN A 38 7.28 -17.44 3.51
CA ASN A 38 5.88 -17.92 3.52
C ASN A 38 4.95 -17.24 4.56
N ILE A 39 5.27 -16.03 5.00
CA ILE A 39 4.42 -15.20 5.87
C ILE A 39 4.00 -13.96 5.09
N LEU A 40 2.68 -13.71 5.05
CA LEU A 40 2.11 -12.48 4.54
C LEU A 40 2.10 -11.43 5.66
N TYR A 41 2.80 -10.33 5.41
CA TYR A 41 2.79 -9.14 6.26
C TYR A 41 1.85 -8.13 5.63
N CYS A 42 0.89 -7.65 6.40
CA CYS A 42 -0.01 -6.57 5.98
C CYS A 42 0.02 -5.48 7.05
N GLY A 43 0.11 -4.23 6.64
CA GLY A 43 0.08 -3.14 7.58
C GLY A 43 -0.51 -1.87 7.03
N ASN A 44 -0.69 -0.92 7.94
CA ASN A 44 -1.03 0.43 7.57
C ASN A 44 -0.40 1.46 8.51
N CYS A 45 -0.34 2.68 8.01
CA CYS A 45 0.18 3.82 8.73
C CYS A 45 -0.58 5.08 8.34
N VAL A 46 -0.98 5.86 9.35
CA VAL A 46 -1.56 7.18 9.11
C VAL A 46 -0.46 8.22 9.23
N LEU A 47 -0.23 8.96 8.15
CA LEU A 47 0.79 10.01 8.11
C LEU A 47 0.38 11.19 8.99
N ASN A 48 1.33 11.73 9.76
CA ASN A 48 1.09 12.87 10.62
C ASN A 48 1.23 14.19 9.85
N ILE A 49 0.30 14.42 8.91
CA ILE A 49 0.26 15.62 8.07
C ILE A 49 -0.90 16.52 8.51
N LYS A 50 -0.55 17.73 8.91
CA LYS A 50 -1.49 18.74 9.44
C LYS A 50 -2.50 19.17 8.37
N GLN A 51 -2.01 19.41 7.15
CA GLN A 51 -2.85 19.78 6.02
C GLN A 51 -2.52 18.91 4.82
N TRP A 52 -3.50 18.11 4.39
CA TRP A 52 -3.38 17.23 3.23
C TRP A 52 -3.60 18.02 1.93
N ARG A 53 -2.66 18.91 1.61
CA ARG A 53 -2.63 19.75 0.40
C ARG A 53 -1.27 19.60 -0.28
N PHE A 54 -1.15 20.05 -1.53
CA PHE A 54 0.12 20.10 -2.29
C PHE A 54 0.56 21.56 -2.45
N ASN A 55 1.08 22.13 -1.38
CA ASN A 55 1.84 23.39 -1.40
C ASN A 55 3.28 23.11 -0.92
N GLN A 56 4.18 24.09 -1.06
CA GLN A 56 5.60 23.86 -0.78
C GLN A 56 5.88 23.35 0.64
N SER A 57 5.20 23.88 1.66
CA SER A 57 5.40 23.44 3.06
C SER A 57 4.86 22.03 3.32
N SER A 58 3.68 21.71 2.79
CA SER A 58 3.09 20.37 2.93
C SER A 58 3.84 19.30 2.14
N ILE A 59 4.46 19.61 1.00
CA ILE A 59 5.27 18.65 0.22
C ILE A 59 6.46 18.15 1.02
N HIS A 60 7.17 19.04 1.73
CA HIS A 60 8.29 18.64 2.57
C HIS A 60 7.84 17.73 3.71
N GLN A 61 6.71 18.07 4.35
CA GLN A 61 6.13 17.23 5.40
C GLN A 61 5.70 15.86 4.87
N ILE A 62 5.03 15.82 3.70
CA ILE A 62 4.63 14.59 3.02
C ILE A 62 5.86 13.74 2.73
N SER A 63 6.88 14.32 2.09
CA SER A 63 8.11 13.60 1.71
C SER A 63 8.83 13.05 2.94
N SER A 64 8.92 13.84 4.02
CA SER A 64 9.54 13.40 5.28
C SER A 64 8.78 12.23 5.93
N GLU A 65 7.44 12.29 5.98
CA GLU A 65 6.63 11.23 6.56
C GLU A 65 6.68 9.94 5.72
N TYR A 66 6.67 10.06 4.38
CA TYR A 66 6.85 8.90 3.50
C TYR A 66 8.24 8.29 3.62
N LYS A 67 9.28 9.11 3.70
CA LYS A 67 10.65 8.62 3.89
C LYS A 67 10.75 7.75 5.14
N LYS A 68 10.18 8.18 6.27
CA LYS A 68 10.17 7.37 7.52
C LYS A 68 9.52 6.01 7.34
N ILE A 69 8.43 5.93 6.56
CA ILE A 69 7.77 4.65 6.27
C ILE A 69 8.63 3.80 5.35
N ILE A 70 9.18 4.38 4.29
CA ILE A 70 10.03 3.67 3.33
C ILE A 70 11.26 3.10 4.04
N ASP A 71 11.95 3.91 4.84
CA ASP A 71 13.10 3.47 5.64
C ASP A 71 12.73 2.29 6.56
N ALA A 72 11.57 2.35 7.23
CA ALA A 72 11.11 1.27 8.09
C ALA A 72 10.75 -0.01 7.31
N LEU A 73 10.06 0.12 6.17
CA LEU A 73 9.69 -1.02 5.34
C LEU A 73 10.91 -1.70 4.71
N LEU A 74 11.90 -0.92 4.28
CA LEU A 74 13.16 -1.44 3.73
C LEU A 74 14.02 -2.07 4.82
N CYS A 75 14.06 -1.50 6.02
CA CYS A 75 14.80 -2.07 7.15
C CYS A 75 14.24 -3.44 7.58
N GLU A 76 12.92 -3.61 7.57
CA GLU A 76 12.26 -4.88 7.91
C GLU A 76 12.30 -5.91 6.76
N ASN A 77 12.61 -5.46 5.53
CA ASN A 77 12.62 -6.31 4.34
C ASN A 77 13.88 -6.04 3.47
N GLN A 78 15.03 -6.48 3.95
CA GLN A 78 16.33 -6.26 3.29
C GLN A 78 16.50 -7.04 1.97
N GLU A 79 15.71 -8.10 1.78
CA GLU A 79 15.74 -8.95 0.58
C GLU A 79 14.76 -8.47 -0.51
N LEU A 80 14.18 -7.29 -0.35
CA LEU A 80 13.20 -6.75 -1.28
C LEU A 80 13.78 -6.63 -2.69
N ASP A 81 13.06 -7.16 -3.68
CA ASP A 81 13.41 -7.15 -5.11
C ASP A 81 12.59 -6.10 -5.88
N LEU A 82 11.32 -5.93 -5.50
CA LEU A 82 10.35 -5.13 -6.26
C LEU A 82 9.38 -4.38 -5.34
N VAL A 83 9.17 -3.10 -5.64
CA VAL A 83 8.09 -2.29 -5.06
C VAL A 83 7.00 -2.08 -6.09
N LEU A 84 5.76 -2.41 -5.73
CA LEU A 84 4.56 -2.18 -6.51
C LEU A 84 3.76 -1.02 -5.90
N LEU A 85 3.74 0.13 -6.58
CA LEU A 85 2.94 1.29 -6.19
C LEU A 85 1.56 1.27 -6.87
N GLU A 86 0.49 1.28 -6.08
CA GLU A 86 -0.88 1.33 -6.61
C GLU A 86 -1.18 2.70 -7.22
N ASP A 87 -1.66 2.67 -8.46
CA ASP A 87 -2.14 3.85 -9.16
C ASP A 87 -3.66 4.03 -9.01
N ASN A 88 -4.04 4.93 -8.11
CA ASN A 88 -5.44 5.23 -7.75
C ASN A 88 -6.14 6.23 -8.69
N GLN A 89 -5.86 6.21 -10.00
CA GLN A 89 -6.39 7.21 -10.96
C GLN A 89 -7.93 7.32 -10.99
N TYR A 90 -8.65 6.25 -10.63
CA TYR A 90 -10.09 6.15 -10.87
C TYR A 90 -10.95 6.99 -9.93
N TYR A 91 -10.51 7.27 -8.70
CA TYR A 91 -11.35 7.96 -7.71
C TYR A 91 -11.50 9.47 -7.96
N PHE A 92 -10.74 10.05 -8.91
CA PHE A 92 -10.70 11.50 -9.13
C PHE A 92 -11.22 11.96 -10.51
N ARG A 93 -11.45 11.05 -11.46
CA ARG A 93 -12.03 11.41 -12.77
C ARG A 93 -13.42 12.03 -12.67
N GLN A 94 -14.17 11.83 -11.58
CA GLN A 94 -15.55 12.32 -11.46
C GLN A 94 -15.73 13.64 -10.70
N LYS A 95 -14.74 14.15 -9.94
CA LYS A 95 -15.01 15.30 -9.03
C LYS A 95 -14.21 16.58 -9.31
N TYR A 96 -13.09 16.52 -10.05
CA TYR A 96 -12.20 17.70 -10.18
C TYR A 96 -11.52 17.93 -11.54
N MET A 97 -11.87 17.21 -12.61
CA MET A 97 -11.32 17.52 -13.94
C MET A 97 -12.16 18.54 -14.71
N LYS A 98 -12.04 19.80 -14.30
CA LYS A 98 -12.02 20.94 -15.24
C LYS A 98 -10.66 21.61 -15.08
N GLY A 99 -9.71 21.29 -15.95
CA GLY A 99 -8.38 21.92 -16.00
C GLY A 99 -7.21 20.95 -16.13
N ASN A 100 -6.18 21.39 -16.85
CA ASN A 100 -4.95 20.64 -17.21
C ASN A 100 -3.97 20.50 -16.02
N HIS A 101 -4.47 20.22 -14.81
CA HIS A 101 -3.67 20.04 -13.61
C HIS A 101 -3.40 18.57 -13.33
N MET A 102 -2.13 18.22 -13.14
CA MET A 102 -1.70 16.90 -12.70
C MET A 102 -2.44 16.49 -11.41
N SER A 103 -3.05 15.30 -11.42
CA SER A 103 -3.85 14.83 -10.28
C SER A 103 -3.02 14.73 -9.00
N TYR A 104 -3.69 14.92 -7.86
CA TYR A 104 -3.11 14.79 -6.53
C TYR A 104 -2.28 13.49 -6.37
N TYR A 105 -2.86 12.36 -6.74
CA TYR A 105 -2.20 11.05 -6.60
C TYR A 105 -0.96 10.91 -7.50
N LYS A 106 -0.97 11.51 -8.69
CA LYS A 106 0.20 11.47 -9.56
C LYS A 106 1.38 12.24 -8.98
N LYS A 107 1.14 13.37 -8.30
CA LYS A 107 2.20 14.11 -7.56
C LYS A 107 2.74 13.27 -6.40
N LEU A 108 1.84 12.65 -5.64
CA LEU A 108 2.21 11.77 -4.53
C LEU A 108 3.06 10.58 -4.99
N GLN A 109 2.67 9.97 -6.10
CA GLN A 109 3.37 8.86 -6.71
C GLN A 109 4.79 9.25 -7.13
N ILE A 110 4.98 10.40 -7.79
CA ILE A 110 6.30 10.90 -8.17
C ILE A 110 7.21 11.07 -6.95
N ILE A 111 6.68 11.64 -5.85
CA ILE A 111 7.44 11.82 -4.61
C ILE A 111 7.86 10.45 -4.05
N VAL A 112 6.94 9.52 -3.94
CA VAL A 112 7.19 8.23 -3.30
C VAL A 112 8.13 7.36 -4.14
N GLU A 113 7.96 7.35 -5.46
CA GLU A 113 8.86 6.66 -6.38
C GLU A 113 10.27 7.25 -6.32
N GLY A 114 10.40 8.57 -6.34
CA GLY A 114 11.69 9.23 -6.18
C GLY A 114 12.36 8.89 -4.85
N LEU A 115 11.59 8.80 -3.76
CA LEU A 115 12.12 8.36 -2.47
C LEU A 115 12.62 6.92 -2.51
N PHE A 116 11.88 5.98 -3.11
CA PHE A 116 12.37 4.61 -3.25
C PHE A 116 13.64 4.54 -4.09
N CYS A 117 13.66 5.16 -5.27
CA CYS A 117 14.82 5.16 -6.16
C CYS A 117 16.07 5.79 -5.52
N ASN A 118 15.89 6.77 -4.61
CA ASN A 118 17.02 7.41 -3.90
C ASN A 118 17.53 6.60 -2.69
N HIS A 119 16.71 5.72 -2.13
CA HIS A 119 17.02 5.04 -0.86
C HIS A 119 17.16 3.53 -0.98
N TRP A 120 16.87 2.95 -2.15
CA TRP A 120 16.94 1.52 -2.38
C TRP A 120 17.28 1.20 -3.84
N PRO A 121 18.22 0.29 -4.10
CA PRO A 121 18.73 0.01 -5.45
C PRO A 121 17.82 -0.88 -6.30
N GLY A 122 16.70 -1.38 -5.78
CA GLY A 122 15.81 -2.28 -6.50
C GLY A 122 14.83 -1.58 -7.44
N GLU A 123 13.87 -2.35 -7.96
CA GLU A 123 12.94 -1.87 -8.98
C GLU A 123 11.62 -1.35 -8.39
N VAL A 124 11.16 -0.20 -8.87
CA VAL A 124 9.84 0.34 -8.54
C VAL A 124 8.94 0.26 -9.77
N LYS A 125 7.85 -0.49 -9.68
CA LYS A 125 6.82 -0.58 -10.74
C LYS A 125 5.49 -0.04 -10.25
N ARG A 126 4.71 0.44 -11.21
CA ARG A 126 3.35 0.95 -10.99
C ARG A 126 2.35 -0.09 -11.47
N TYR A 127 1.25 -0.25 -10.75
CA TYR A 127 0.13 -1.07 -11.21
C TYR A 127 -1.18 -0.34 -11.02
N PHE A 128 -2.12 -0.59 -11.93
CA PHE A 128 -3.46 -0.03 -11.81
C PHE A 128 -4.37 -0.96 -11.00
N GLY A 129 -4.50 -0.68 -9.70
CA GLY A 129 -5.22 -1.54 -8.77
C GLY A 129 -6.71 -1.69 -9.09
N GLY A 130 -7.31 -0.69 -9.75
CA GLY A 130 -8.70 -0.79 -10.25
C GLY A 130 -8.90 -1.95 -11.25
N SER A 131 -7.96 -2.18 -12.16
CA SER A 131 -8.06 -3.29 -13.14
C SER A 131 -7.83 -4.63 -12.47
N LEU A 132 -6.87 -4.72 -11.55
CA LEU A 132 -6.67 -5.92 -10.72
C LEU A 132 -7.92 -6.23 -9.91
N LYS A 133 -8.49 -5.22 -9.23
CA LYS A 133 -9.73 -5.38 -8.47
C LYS A 133 -10.86 -5.89 -9.36
N LYS A 134 -11.05 -5.31 -10.55
CA LYS A 134 -12.08 -5.75 -11.50
C LYS A 134 -11.84 -7.18 -11.99
N LYS A 135 -10.59 -7.55 -12.30
CA LYS A 135 -10.22 -8.89 -12.76
C LYS A 135 -10.50 -9.97 -11.71
N TYR A 136 -10.11 -9.73 -10.46
CA TYR A 136 -10.19 -10.75 -9.39
C TYR A 136 -11.48 -10.70 -8.57
N PHE A 137 -12.13 -9.53 -8.48
CA PHE A 137 -13.30 -9.32 -7.64
C PHE A 137 -14.51 -8.76 -8.38
N GLY A 138 -14.39 -8.42 -9.67
CA GLY A 138 -15.47 -7.80 -10.44
C GLY A 138 -15.82 -6.40 -9.94
N THR A 139 -17.09 -6.01 -10.06
CA THR A 139 -17.63 -4.74 -9.54
C THR A 139 -17.99 -4.81 -8.05
N ALA A 140 -17.46 -5.79 -7.32
CA ALA A 140 -17.80 -6.00 -5.92
C ALA A 140 -17.49 -4.78 -5.04
N ARG A 141 -18.42 -4.47 -4.14
CA ARG A 141 -18.27 -3.45 -3.11
C ARG A 141 -17.08 -3.78 -2.20
N LYS A 142 -16.48 -2.75 -1.59
CA LYS A 142 -15.26 -2.88 -0.78
C LYS A 142 -15.44 -3.89 0.36
N GLU A 143 -16.62 -3.95 0.94
CA GLU A 143 -17.02 -4.85 2.03
C GLU A 143 -16.97 -6.31 1.55
N ILE A 144 -17.51 -6.58 0.36
CA ILE A 144 -17.48 -7.93 -0.25
C ILE A 144 -16.04 -8.35 -0.55
N VAL A 145 -15.20 -7.43 -1.04
CA VAL A 145 -13.78 -7.71 -1.28
C VAL A 145 -13.06 -8.05 0.04
N LYS A 146 -13.33 -7.30 1.11
CA LYS A 146 -12.77 -7.59 2.45
C LYS A 146 -13.17 -8.97 2.94
N GLU A 147 -14.45 -9.34 2.85
CA GLU A 147 -14.91 -10.67 3.29
C GLU A 147 -14.30 -11.80 2.45
N ARG A 148 -14.17 -11.58 1.13
CA ARG A 148 -13.46 -12.54 0.26
C ARG A 148 -12.00 -12.70 0.69
N ILE A 149 -11.28 -11.60 0.93
CA ILE A 149 -9.88 -11.64 1.41
C ILE A 149 -9.78 -12.36 2.75
N LYS A 150 -10.66 -12.07 3.72
CA LYS A 150 -10.69 -12.79 5.01
C LYS A 150 -10.84 -14.29 4.81
N LYS A 151 -11.79 -14.70 3.97
CA LYS A 151 -12.01 -16.12 3.62
C LYS A 151 -10.78 -16.73 2.94
N TYR A 152 -10.14 -16.01 2.01
CA TYR A 152 -8.92 -16.46 1.34
C TYR A 152 -7.76 -16.67 2.33
N LEU A 153 -7.57 -15.73 3.25
CA LEU A 153 -6.57 -15.81 4.30
C LEU A 153 -6.94 -16.79 5.43
N ARG A 154 -8.09 -17.48 5.33
CA ARG A 154 -8.64 -18.35 6.38
C ARG A 154 -8.70 -17.65 7.74
N LEU A 155 -8.96 -16.34 7.72
CA LEU A 155 -9.34 -15.58 8.89
C LEU A 155 -10.78 -15.96 9.20
N GLY A 156 -10.98 -17.15 9.76
CA GLY A 156 -12.18 -17.44 10.52
C GLY A 156 -12.31 -16.37 11.58
N TYR A 157 -13.53 -15.94 11.88
CA TYR A 157 -13.83 -15.01 12.96
C TYR A 157 -12.95 -15.38 14.16
N ALA A 158 -11.91 -14.59 14.40
CA ALA A 158 -11.13 -14.72 15.60
C ALA A 158 -12.12 -14.39 16.71
N THR A 159 -12.68 -15.42 17.33
CA THR A 159 -13.18 -15.32 18.68
C THR A 159 -12.02 -14.73 19.46
N THR A 160 -12.19 -13.47 19.86
CA THR A 160 -11.34 -12.81 20.82
C THR A 160 -11.39 -13.66 22.08
N GLN A 161 -10.46 -14.61 22.21
CA GLN A 161 -10.11 -15.11 23.52
C GLN A 161 -9.24 -14.02 24.16
N PRO A 162 -9.66 -13.44 25.31
CA PRO A 162 -8.72 -12.72 26.14
C PRO A 162 -7.64 -13.74 26.56
N MET A 163 -6.37 -13.38 26.40
CA MET A 163 -5.30 -14.19 26.99
C MET A 163 -5.40 -14.14 28.52
N PRO A 164 -5.01 -15.24 29.20
CA PRO A 164 -4.92 -15.29 30.66
C PRO A 164 -3.95 -14.25 31.23
#